data_AF-A0A3M8GAN6-F1
#
_entry.id   AF-A0A3M8GAN6-F1
#
_cell.length_a   1.000
_cell.length_b   1.000
_cell.length_c   1.000
_cell.angle_alpha   90.00
_cell.angle_beta   90.00
_cell.angle_gamma   90.00
#
_symmetry.space_group_name_H-M   'P 1'
#
loop_
_entity.id
_entity.type
_entity.pdbx_description
1 polymer ?
#
loop_
_entity_poly.entity_id
_entity_poly.type
_entity_poly.pdbx_seq_one_letter_code
_entity_poly.pdbx_strand_id
1 'polypeptide(L)'
;MLPFNHFKIWVGVALTGLLYMGCSSKETLEVVTVKQFGHFVAETNYITDAERFGWSFVQQDILNFTIEEGVSWRIPYGDQTADDNMPVTQVSYNDALAYCKWSGTKLPSYEDYWLFTANDTRNININSEGIQVFTVANIIGNVWDITTSENSKGEIRLAGGSYLCSKNTCDGSNPTRKLFVDKTTGNSNIGFSILKN
;
A
#
# COMPACT_ATOMS: atom_id res chain seq x y z
N MET A 1 28.57 42.63 71.21
CA MET A 1 27.76 42.83 70.00
C MET A 1 28.36 41.98 68.88
N LEU A 2 27.61 40.94 68.49
CA LEU A 2 27.63 40.12 67.26
C LEU A 2 28.93 39.42 66.76
N PRO A 3 28.89 38.08 66.54
CA PRO A 3 29.89 37.37 65.76
C PRO A 3 29.50 37.33 64.26
N PHE A 4 30.51 37.37 63.38
CA PHE A 4 30.35 37.21 61.93
C PHE A 4 30.15 35.74 61.56
N ASN A 5 29.10 35.46 60.79
CA ASN A 5 28.73 34.13 60.31
C ASN A 5 29.25 33.92 58.89
N HIS A 6 29.91 32.79 58.63
CA HIS A 6 30.45 32.40 57.31
C HIS A 6 29.31 31.97 56.36
N PHE A 7 29.21 32.62 55.20
CA PHE A 7 28.34 32.19 54.08
C PHE A 7 29.09 31.14 53.24
N LYS A 8 28.53 29.92 53.11
CA LYS A 8 28.96 28.90 52.14
C LYS A 8 28.21 29.12 50.82
N ILE A 9 28.95 29.31 49.73
CA ILE A 9 28.43 29.40 48.37
C ILE A 9 28.20 27.98 47.84
N TRP A 10 26.98 27.67 47.42
CA TRP A 10 26.64 26.46 46.67
C TRP A 10 26.85 26.71 45.18
N VAL A 11 27.72 25.94 44.53
CA VAL A 11 27.84 25.90 43.06
C VAL A 11 26.89 24.83 42.55
N GLY A 12 25.74 25.24 42.01
CA GLY A 12 24.81 24.36 41.32
C GLY A 12 25.32 24.02 39.92
N VAL A 13 25.55 22.73 39.65
CA VAL A 13 25.83 22.23 38.30
C VAL A 13 24.50 22.09 37.56
N ALA A 14 24.24 22.98 36.60
CA ALA A 14 23.08 22.88 35.72
C ALA A 14 23.35 21.79 34.67
N LEU A 15 22.73 20.63 34.85
CA LEU A 15 22.69 19.57 33.84
C LEU A 15 21.73 20.04 32.73
N THR A 16 22.26 20.60 31.64
CA THR A 16 21.48 20.90 30.44
C THR A 16 21.09 19.60 29.76
N GLY A 17 19.91 19.08 30.12
CA GLY A 17 19.26 18.00 29.37
C GLY A 17 18.83 18.53 28.01
N LEU A 18 19.53 18.14 26.95
CA LEU A 18 19.00 18.24 25.58
C LEU A 18 17.84 17.24 25.47
N LEU A 19 16.62 17.74 25.62
CA LEU A 19 15.41 17.05 25.17
C LEU A 19 15.49 16.98 23.64
N TYR A 20 15.92 15.85 23.11
CA TYR A 20 15.68 15.48 21.72
C TYR A 20 14.17 15.35 21.52
N MET A 21 13.51 16.44 21.11
CA MET A 21 12.18 16.36 20.52
C MET A 21 12.34 15.69 19.15
N GLY A 22 12.30 14.36 19.15
CA GLY A 22 12.15 13.59 17.93
C GLY A 22 10.87 14.04 17.24
N CYS A 23 11.01 14.62 16.06
CA CYS A 23 9.89 14.87 15.16
C CYS A 23 9.39 13.48 14.72
N SER A 24 8.37 12.95 15.40
CA SER A 24 7.70 11.73 14.95
C SER A 24 6.95 12.09 13.69
N SER A 25 7.55 11.86 12.53
CA SER A 25 6.80 11.94 11.29
C SER A 25 5.69 10.89 11.36
N LYS A 26 4.46 11.32 11.07
CA LYS A 26 3.28 10.46 11.21
C LYS A 26 3.25 9.57 9.98
N GLU A 27 3.60 8.31 10.16
CA GLU A 27 3.52 7.32 9.09
C GLU A 27 2.10 7.33 8.47
N THR A 28 2.03 7.21 7.14
CA THR A 28 0.77 7.17 6.40
C THR A 28 0.75 6.02 5.41
N LEU A 29 -0.45 5.55 5.08
CA LEU A 29 -0.67 4.57 4.02
C LEU A 29 -1.06 5.32 2.75
N GLU A 30 -0.23 5.19 1.70
CA GLU A 30 -0.42 5.85 0.42
C GLU A 30 -0.58 4.81 -0.70
N VAL A 31 -1.64 4.92 -1.51
CA VAL A 31 -1.83 4.11 -2.73
C VAL A 31 -0.73 4.45 -3.72
N VAL A 32 -0.08 3.44 -4.31
CA VAL A 32 0.87 3.67 -5.40
C VAL A 32 0.11 3.89 -6.70
N THR A 33 0.34 5.03 -7.35
CA THR A 33 -0.31 5.34 -8.62
C THR A 33 0.49 4.84 -9.82
N VAL A 34 -0.17 4.73 -10.98
CA VAL A 34 0.47 4.44 -12.28
C VAL A 34 1.65 5.38 -12.54
N LYS A 35 1.51 6.68 -12.25
CA LYS A 35 2.59 7.65 -12.40
C LYS A 35 3.79 7.35 -11.52
N GLN A 36 3.57 7.09 -10.23
CA GLN A 36 4.64 6.79 -9.28
C GLN A 36 5.37 5.49 -9.66
N PHE A 37 4.62 4.45 -10.01
CA PHE A 37 5.19 3.19 -10.49
C PHE A 37 5.94 3.37 -11.81
N GLY A 38 5.45 4.24 -12.70
CA GLY A 38 6.13 4.59 -13.94
C GLY A 38 7.47 5.28 -13.73
N HIS A 39 7.62 6.10 -12.69
CA HIS A 39 8.91 6.68 -12.31
C HIS A 39 9.90 5.59 -11.86
N PHE A 40 9.45 4.68 -11.00
CA PHE A 40 10.24 3.52 -10.59
C PHE A 40 10.75 2.72 -11.81
N VAL A 41 9.85 2.37 -12.74
CA VAL A 41 10.21 1.62 -13.94
C VAL A 41 11.17 2.40 -14.83
N ALA A 42 10.96 3.71 -15.00
CA ALA A 42 11.82 4.56 -15.83
C ALA A 42 13.26 4.68 -15.29
N GLU A 43 13.43 4.77 -13.97
CA GLU A 43 14.76 4.90 -13.35
C GLU A 43 15.52 3.57 -13.28
N THR A 44 14.80 2.46 -13.17
CA THR A 44 15.41 1.15 -12.90
C THR A 44 15.42 0.20 -14.10
N ASN A 45 14.68 0.52 -15.16
CA ASN A 45 14.35 -0.40 -16.24
C ASN A 45 13.72 -1.71 -15.73
N TYR A 46 12.96 -1.64 -14.63
CA TYR A 46 12.30 -2.80 -14.07
C TYR A 46 11.24 -3.35 -15.03
N ILE A 47 11.17 -4.67 -15.13
CA ILE A 47 10.17 -5.41 -15.90
C ILE A 47 9.29 -6.13 -14.88
N THR A 48 7.97 -5.97 -14.92
CA THR A 48 7.07 -6.62 -13.97
C THR A 48 6.93 -8.11 -14.22
N ASP A 49 6.43 -8.87 -13.24
CA ASP A 49 6.14 -10.29 -13.46
C ASP A 49 5.14 -10.52 -14.60
N ALA A 50 4.08 -9.70 -14.70
CA ALA A 50 3.14 -9.75 -15.84
C ALA A 50 3.85 -9.52 -17.19
N GLU A 51 4.79 -8.56 -17.27
CA GLU A 51 5.58 -8.30 -18.48
C GLU A 51 6.55 -9.45 -18.79
N ARG A 52 7.15 -10.09 -17.76
CA ARG A 52 8.02 -11.26 -17.94
C ARG A 52 7.25 -12.49 -18.45
N PHE A 53 6.05 -12.70 -17.93
CA PHE A 53 5.19 -13.79 -18.38
C PHE A 53 4.59 -13.51 -19.76
N GLY A 54 4.38 -12.24 -20.12
CA GLY A 54 3.73 -11.82 -21.35
C GLY A 54 2.20 -11.95 -21.31
N TRP A 55 1.64 -12.26 -20.15
CA TRP A 55 0.21 -12.40 -19.91
C TRP A 55 -0.11 -12.11 -18.44
N SER A 56 -1.37 -11.80 -18.15
CA SER A 56 -1.88 -11.68 -16.78
C SER A 56 -3.38 -11.92 -16.74
N PHE A 57 -3.96 -11.90 -15.54
CA PHE A 57 -5.39 -12.07 -15.34
C PHE A 57 -6.13 -10.73 -15.49
N VAL A 58 -7.24 -10.76 -16.22
CA VAL A 58 -8.20 -9.66 -16.30
C VAL A 58 -9.53 -10.12 -15.70
N GLN A 59 -9.94 -9.49 -14.61
CA GLN A 59 -11.19 -9.84 -13.94
C GLN A 59 -12.40 -9.33 -14.72
N GLN A 60 -13.39 -10.21 -14.90
CA GLN A 60 -14.68 -9.91 -15.51
C GLN A 60 -15.74 -9.69 -14.42
N ASP A 61 -15.68 -10.49 -13.36
CA ASP A 61 -16.50 -10.34 -12.16
C ASP A 61 -15.80 -10.99 -10.94
N ILE A 62 -16.51 -11.22 -9.84
CA ILE A 62 -15.94 -11.79 -8.61
C ILE A 62 -15.60 -13.29 -8.70
N LEU A 63 -16.12 -13.99 -9.71
CA LEU A 63 -15.96 -15.43 -9.94
C LEU A 63 -15.18 -15.73 -11.22
N ASN A 64 -15.20 -14.83 -12.21
CA ASN A 64 -14.70 -15.08 -13.56
C ASN A 64 -13.59 -14.09 -13.94
N PHE A 65 -12.51 -14.65 -14.49
CA PHE A 65 -11.41 -13.93 -15.11
C PHE A 65 -11.12 -14.48 -16.51
N THR A 66 -10.45 -13.67 -17.32
CA THR A 66 -9.76 -14.12 -18.53
C THR A 66 -8.24 -14.05 -18.33
N ILE A 67 -7.52 -14.82 -19.13
CA ILE A 67 -6.06 -14.73 -19.25
C ILE A 67 -5.81 -13.97 -20.55
N GLU A 68 -5.20 -12.80 -20.44
CA GLU A 68 -4.98 -11.92 -21.59
C GLU A 68 -3.48 -11.77 -21.83
N GLU A 69 -3.07 -11.85 -23.10
CA GLU A 69 -1.69 -11.61 -23.52
C GLU A 69 -1.40 -10.10 -23.61
N GLY A 70 -0.16 -9.71 -23.31
CA GLY A 70 0.30 -8.33 -23.48
C GLY A 70 -0.26 -7.31 -22.47
N VAL A 71 -1.10 -7.74 -21.52
CA VAL A 71 -1.58 -6.86 -20.45
C VAL A 71 -0.49 -6.62 -19.42
N SER A 72 -0.41 -5.39 -18.92
CA SER A 72 0.54 -4.98 -17.89
C SER A 72 0.03 -3.77 -17.14
N TRP A 73 0.79 -3.27 -16.16
CA TRP A 73 0.44 -2.06 -15.41
C TRP A 73 0.22 -0.82 -16.30
N ARG A 74 0.79 -0.80 -17.52
CA ARG A 74 0.58 0.28 -18.51
C ARG A 74 -0.72 0.15 -19.27
N ILE A 75 -1.12 -1.08 -19.61
CA ILE A 75 -2.32 -1.39 -20.41
C ILE A 75 -3.07 -2.54 -19.70
N PRO A 76 -3.74 -2.26 -18.57
CA PRO A 76 -4.20 -3.31 -17.65
C PRO A 76 -5.31 -4.19 -18.19
N TYR A 77 -6.02 -3.73 -19.24
CA TYR A 77 -7.10 -4.44 -19.91
C TYR A 77 -6.79 -4.78 -21.37
N GLY A 78 -5.59 -4.48 -21.85
CA GLY A 78 -5.12 -4.82 -23.21
C GLY A 78 -5.48 -3.82 -24.32
N ASP A 79 -6.40 -2.89 -24.08
CA ASP A 79 -6.90 -1.94 -25.08
C ASP A 79 -6.69 -0.45 -24.71
N GLN A 80 -6.53 -0.14 -23.43
CA GLN A 80 -6.42 1.22 -22.92
C GLN A 80 -5.21 1.42 -22.01
N THR A 81 -4.47 2.51 -22.22
CA THR A 81 -3.41 2.94 -21.31
C THR A 81 -3.99 3.43 -19.99
N ALA A 82 -3.41 2.98 -18.87
CA ALA A 82 -3.82 3.41 -17.55
C ALA A 82 -3.53 4.90 -17.30
N ASP A 83 -4.46 5.60 -16.65
CA ASP A 83 -4.28 7.00 -16.26
C ASP A 83 -3.30 7.13 -15.09
N ASP A 84 -2.45 8.15 -15.12
CA ASP A 84 -1.41 8.45 -14.14
C ASP A 84 -1.88 8.49 -12.67
N ASN A 85 -3.14 8.89 -12.44
CA ASN A 85 -3.76 9.02 -11.12
C ASN A 85 -4.59 7.79 -10.73
N MET A 86 -4.56 6.72 -11.51
CA MET A 86 -5.18 5.47 -11.09
C MET A 86 -4.23 4.70 -10.16
N PRO A 87 -4.77 3.90 -9.22
CA PRO A 87 -3.96 2.90 -8.55
C PRO A 87 -3.26 2.02 -9.58
N VAL A 88 -1.99 1.71 -9.37
CA VAL A 88 -1.30 0.74 -10.22
C VAL A 88 -1.90 -0.65 -10.01
N THR A 89 -2.19 -1.36 -11.09
CA THR A 89 -2.64 -2.76 -11.08
C THR A 89 -1.77 -3.62 -12.00
N GLN A 90 -2.10 -4.90 -12.17
CA GLN A 90 -1.26 -5.86 -12.91
C GLN A 90 0.17 -5.95 -12.37
N VAL A 91 0.31 -5.80 -11.05
CA VAL A 91 1.57 -5.89 -10.31
C VAL A 91 1.50 -7.03 -9.30
N SER A 92 2.60 -7.76 -9.16
CA SER A 92 2.75 -8.86 -8.22
C SER A 92 3.29 -8.40 -6.86
N TYR A 93 3.33 -9.31 -5.89
CA TYR A 93 4.03 -9.08 -4.63
C TYR A 93 5.52 -8.79 -4.84
N ASN A 94 6.18 -9.48 -5.78
CA ASN A 94 7.58 -9.22 -6.08
C ASN A 94 7.79 -7.82 -6.67
N ASP A 95 6.88 -7.37 -7.54
CA ASP A 95 6.91 -6.03 -8.13
C ASP A 95 6.77 -4.96 -7.04
N ALA A 96 5.83 -5.17 -6.11
CA ALA A 96 5.59 -4.27 -4.99
C ALA A 96 6.79 -4.20 -4.02
N LEU A 97 7.45 -5.33 -3.73
CA LEU A 97 8.69 -5.35 -2.95
C LEU A 97 9.84 -4.62 -3.66
N ALA A 98 9.98 -4.79 -4.97
CA ALA A 98 11.00 -4.11 -5.76
C ALA A 98 10.79 -2.59 -5.73
N TYR A 99 9.53 -2.14 -5.88
CA TYR A 99 9.17 -0.75 -5.73
C TYR A 99 9.54 -0.22 -4.33
N CYS A 100 9.13 -0.90 -3.27
CA CYS A 100 9.40 -0.48 -1.89
C CYS A 100 10.91 -0.35 -1.61
N LYS A 101 11.72 -1.28 -2.14
CA LYS A 101 13.18 -1.24 -2.03
C LYS A 101 13.76 0.01 -2.72
N TRP A 102 13.24 0.39 -3.89
CA TRP A 102 13.69 1.56 -4.62
C TRP A 102 13.25 2.87 -3.94
N SER A 103 12.00 2.96 -3.48
CA SER A 103 11.44 4.16 -2.86
C SER A 103 11.86 4.38 -1.41
N GLY A 104 12.48 3.38 -0.76
CA GLY A 104 12.80 3.42 0.67
C GLY A 104 11.56 3.32 1.56
N THR A 105 10.49 2.69 1.07
CA THR A 105 9.22 2.50 1.78
C THR A 105 9.01 1.03 2.10
N LYS A 106 7.87 0.66 2.70
CA LYS A 106 7.52 -0.74 2.98
C LYS A 106 6.05 -1.02 2.67
N LEU A 107 5.74 -2.28 2.36
CA LEU A 107 4.36 -2.77 2.35
C LEU A 107 3.81 -2.83 3.79
N PRO A 108 2.51 -2.57 3.99
CA PRO A 108 1.89 -2.76 5.28
C PRO A 108 1.80 -4.25 5.64
N SER A 109 1.85 -4.58 6.94
CA SER A 109 1.25 -5.83 7.42
C SER A 109 -0.27 -5.78 7.24
N TYR A 110 -0.94 -6.94 7.29
CA TYR A 110 -2.40 -6.96 7.24
C TYR A 110 -3.01 -6.15 8.39
N GLU A 111 -2.41 -6.19 9.58
CA GLU A 111 -2.82 -5.40 10.74
C GLU A 111 -2.59 -3.90 10.53
N ASP A 112 -1.43 -3.51 10.00
CA ASP A 112 -1.12 -2.11 9.72
C ASP A 112 -2.07 -1.54 8.67
N TYR A 113 -2.40 -2.30 7.62
CA TYR A 113 -3.36 -1.88 6.61
C TYR A 113 -4.65 -1.36 7.26
N TRP A 114 -5.28 -2.17 8.13
CA TRP A 114 -6.52 -1.78 8.80
C TRP A 114 -6.35 -0.61 9.77
N LEU A 115 -5.20 -0.55 10.47
CA LEU A 115 -4.88 0.55 11.37
C LEU A 115 -4.81 1.88 10.62
N PHE A 116 -4.12 1.93 9.48
CA PHE A 116 -3.91 3.16 8.73
C PHE A 116 -5.12 3.56 7.87
N THR A 117 -5.95 2.61 7.44
CA THR A 117 -7.21 2.93 6.72
C THR A 117 -8.34 3.42 7.63
N ALA A 118 -8.23 3.25 8.95
CA ALA A 118 -9.32 3.54 9.89
C ALA A 118 -9.83 5.00 9.85
N ASN A 119 -9.00 5.94 9.39
CA ASN A 119 -9.34 7.36 9.28
C ASN A 119 -9.59 7.83 7.83
N ASP A 120 -9.57 6.91 6.86
CA ASP A 120 -9.92 7.24 5.48
C ASP A 120 -11.45 7.39 5.36
N THR A 121 -11.91 8.62 5.17
CA THR A 121 -13.34 8.97 5.11
C THR A 121 -13.91 8.97 3.69
N ARG A 122 -13.10 8.64 2.69
CA ARG A 122 -13.56 8.54 1.29
C ARG A 122 -14.54 7.39 1.11
N ASN A 123 -15.31 7.44 0.04
CA ASN A 123 -16.28 6.39 -0.27
C ASN A 123 -15.57 5.09 -0.64
N ILE A 124 -15.98 4.00 -0.01
CA ILE A 124 -15.52 2.64 -0.36
C ILE A 124 -16.11 2.28 -1.73
N ASN A 125 -15.24 2.14 -2.73
CA ASN A 125 -15.65 1.78 -4.09
C ASN A 125 -15.86 0.26 -4.18
N ILE A 126 -17.13 -0.18 -4.18
CA ILE A 126 -17.56 -1.57 -4.28
C ILE A 126 -18.82 -1.66 -5.15
N ASN A 127 -19.03 -2.80 -5.80
CA ASN A 127 -20.14 -3.08 -6.71
C ASN A 127 -20.32 -1.97 -7.75
N SER A 128 -19.22 -1.58 -8.40
CA SER A 128 -19.18 -0.50 -9.38
C SER A 128 -18.64 -0.98 -10.72
N GLU A 129 -18.70 -0.11 -11.73
CA GLU A 129 -18.29 -0.43 -13.10
C GLU A 129 -16.77 -0.40 -13.30
N GLY A 130 -16.00 0.13 -12.34
CA GLY A 130 -14.56 0.26 -12.51
C GLY A 130 -13.82 0.82 -11.32
N ILE A 131 -12.50 0.79 -11.45
CA ILE A 131 -11.56 1.45 -10.54
C ILE A 131 -11.79 2.97 -10.64
N GLN A 132 -11.64 3.66 -9.51
CA GLN A 132 -11.68 5.12 -9.42
C GLN A 132 -10.30 5.66 -9.04
N VAL A 133 -10.07 6.93 -9.40
CA VAL A 133 -8.83 7.64 -9.08
C VAL A 133 -8.57 7.65 -7.57
N PHE A 134 -7.29 7.56 -7.21
CA PHE A 134 -6.89 7.34 -5.82
C PHE A 134 -7.33 8.45 -4.86
N THR A 135 -7.61 9.66 -5.33
CA THR A 135 -8.06 10.79 -4.50
C THR A 135 -9.54 10.74 -4.16
N VAL A 136 -10.34 10.00 -4.94
CA VAL A 136 -11.81 9.93 -4.80
C VAL A 136 -12.23 8.70 -4.00
N ALA A 137 -11.66 7.54 -4.32
CA ALA A 137 -11.99 6.30 -3.63
C ALA A 137 -11.18 6.10 -2.36
N ASN A 138 -11.79 5.42 -1.39
CA ASN A 138 -11.11 4.88 -0.22
C ASN A 138 -10.07 3.83 -0.65
N ILE A 139 -9.05 3.63 0.17
CA ILE A 139 -8.10 2.51 0.01
C ILE A 139 -8.83 1.17 0.16
N ILE A 140 -9.80 1.07 1.09
CA ILE A 140 -10.69 -0.08 1.18
C ILE A 140 -11.65 -0.08 -0.02
N GLY A 141 -11.80 -1.25 -0.65
CA GLY A 141 -12.45 -1.39 -1.94
C GLY A 141 -11.51 -0.93 -3.05
N ASN A 142 -12.08 -0.46 -4.16
CA ASN A 142 -11.34 0.00 -5.33
C ASN A 142 -10.45 -1.07 -5.97
N VAL A 143 -9.30 -1.40 -5.39
CA VAL A 143 -8.41 -2.51 -5.77
C VAL A 143 -7.99 -3.28 -4.53
N TRP A 144 -7.75 -4.58 -4.67
CA TRP A 144 -7.14 -5.35 -3.60
C TRP A 144 -5.73 -4.83 -3.31
N ASP A 145 -5.36 -4.75 -2.04
CA ASP A 145 -4.04 -4.32 -1.61
C ASP A 145 -3.16 -5.50 -1.19
N ILE A 146 -1.95 -5.55 -1.76
CA ILE A 146 -0.90 -6.48 -1.37
C ILE A 146 -0.36 -6.13 0.03
N THR A 147 -0.20 -7.13 0.90
CA THR A 147 0.37 -6.98 2.26
C THR A 147 1.64 -7.82 2.41
N THR A 148 2.31 -7.71 3.57
CA THR A 148 3.43 -8.59 3.94
C THR A 148 3.00 -9.91 4.58
N SER A 149 1.70 -10.10 4.86
CA SER A 149 1.21 -11.26 5.61
C SER A 149 1.15 -12.52 4.75
N GLU A 150 1.96 -13.52 5.11
CA GLU A 150 2.14 -14.78 4.36
C GLU A 150 1.52 -15.96 5.14
N ASN A 151 0.85 -16.88 4.45
CA ASN A 151 0.34 -18.11 5.06
C ASN A 151 1.38 -19.25 5.06
N SER A 152 1.04 -20.41 5.62
CA SER A 152 1.97 -21.55 5.70
C SER A 152 2.39 -22.15 4.35
N LYS A 153 1.73 -21.79 3.25
CA LYS A 153 2.07 -22.21 1.88
C LYS A 153 2.92 -21.17 1.13
N GLY A 154 3.17 -20.02 1.74
CA GLY A 154 3.87 -18.93 1.11
C GLY A 154 3.01 -17.99 0.28
N GLU A 155 1.68 -18.08 0.40
CA GLU A 155 0.74 -17.21 -0.31
C GLU A 155 0.50 -15.93 0.49
N ILE A 156 0.40 -14.81 -0.21
CA ILE A 156 0.29 -13.46 0.32
C ILE A 156 -1.17 -13.10 0.53
N ARG A 157 -1.50 -12.63 1.74
CA ARG A 157 -2.84 -12.20 2.09
C ARG A 157 -3.12 -10.81 1.50
N LEU A 158 -4.22 -10.70 0.76
CA LEU A 158 -4.73 -9.44 0.25
C LEU A 158 -5.68 -8.78 1.25
N ALA A 159 -5.74 -7.45 1.23
CA ALA A 159 -6.62 -6.64 2.07
C ALA A 159 -7.56 -5.73 1.23
N GLY A 160 -8.61 -5.21 1.86
CA GLY A 160 -9.45 -4.13 1.32
C GLY A 160 -10.59 -4.52 0.40
N GLY A 161 -10.44 -5.57 -0.42
CA GLY A 161 -11.41 -5.85 -1.49
C GLY A 161 -11.17 -4.99 -2.73
N SER A 162 -11.97 -5.19 -3.78
CA SER A 162 -11.89 -4.36 -5.00
C SER A 162 -13.26 -3.79 -5.37
N TYR A 163 -13.30 -2.97 -6.42
CA TYR A 163 -14.52 -2.42 -7.01
C TYR A 163 -15.55 -3.48 -7.43
N LEU A 164 -15.10 -4.70 -7.75
CA LEU A 164 -15.97 -5.83 -8.08
C LEU A 164 -16.69 -6.41 -6.85
N CYS A 165 -16.19 -6.14 -5.65
CA CYS A 165 -16.71 -6.76 -4.45
C CYS A 165 -18.04 -6.18 -3.97
N SER A 166 -18.74 -6.92 -3.12
CA SER A 166 -19.94 -6.46 -2.43
C SER A 166 -19.99 -7.02 -1.01
N LYS A 167 -20.79 -6.42 -0.14
CA LYS A 167 -21.02 -6.91 1.23
C LYS A 167 -21.57 -8.33 1.30
N ASN A 168 -22.19 -8.82 0.21
CA ASN A 168 -22.86 -10.11 0.18
C ASN A 168 -22.04 -11.22 -0.50
N THR A 169 -20.95 -10.88 -1.19
CA THR A 169 -20.19 -11.83 -2.03
C THR A 169 -18.72 -11.92 -1.61
N CYS A 170 -17.94 -10.87 -1.88
CA CYS A 170 -16.58 -10.75 -1.40
C CYS A 170 -16.45 -9.50 -0.54
N ASP A 171 -17.00 -9.52 0.68
CA ASP A 171 -16.89 -8.36 1.57
C ASP A 171 -15.43 -8.13 2.01
N GLY A 172 -14.70 -7.37 1.20
CA GLY A 172 -13.32 -7.00 1.45
C GLY A 172 -13.16 -5.90 2.50
N SER A 173 -14.26 -5.23 2.87
CA SER A 173 -14.30 -4.29 3.98
C SER A 173 -14.34 -4.97 5.35
N ASN A 174 -14.55 -6.30 5.38
CA ASN A 174 -14.49 -7.11 6.58
C ASN A 174 -13.05 -7.57 6.86
N PRO A 175 -12.39 -7.13 7.95
CA PRO A 175 -11.01 -7.50 8.27
C PRO A 175 -10.78 -9.00 8.49
N THR A 176 -11.84 -9.76 8.77
CA THR A 176 -11.76 -11.22 8.95
C THR A 176 -11.69 -11.98 7.63
N ARG A 177 -12.00 -11.33 6.49
CA ARG A 177 -11.90 -11.94 5.16
C ARG A 177 -10.47 -12.36 4.89
N LYS A 178 -10.32 -13.53 4.30
CA LYS A 178 -9.03 -14.08 3.87
C LYS A 178 -9.08 -14.38 2.39
N LEU A 179 -8.25 -13.69 1.62
CA LEU A 179 -7.97 -14.00 0.23
C LEU A 179 -6.45 -14.01 0.08
N PHE A 180 -5.94 -14.97 -0.67
CA PHE A 180 -4.51 -15.17 -0.85
C PHE A 180 -4.16 -15.25 -2.34
N VAL A 181 -2.97 -14.79 -2.69
CA VAL A 181 -2.37 -14.93 -4.02
C VAL A 181 -0.94 -15.43 -3.88
N ASP A 182 -0.39 -16.05 -4.91
CA ASP A 182 1.05 -16.33 -4.94
C ASP A 182 1.85 -15.02 -5.13
N LYS A 183 3.19 -15.13 -5.09
CA LYS A 183 4.09 -13.97 -5.10
C LYS A 183 4.26 -13.32 -6.48
N THR A 184 3.82 -13.99 -7.54
CA THR A 184 4.09 -13.62 -8.94
C THR A 184 2.85 -13.21 -9.73
N THR A 185 1.65 -13.48 -9.22
CA THR A 185 0.40 -13.09 -9.88
C THR A 185 0.20 -11.58 -9.88
N GLY A 186 0.19 -10.99 -11.09
CA GLY A 186 -0.47 -9.71 -11.37
C GLY A 186 -1.95 -9.93 -11.70
N ASN A 187 -2.81 -8.95 -11.40
CA ASN A 187 -4.21 -8.99 -11.79
C ASN A 187 -4.76 -7.57 -12.01
N SER A 188 -5.73 -7.41 -12.90
CA SER A 188 -6.34 -6.12 -13.24
C SER A 188 -7.01 -5.40 -12.06
N ASN A 189 -7.33 -6.09 -10.96
CA ASN A 189 -7.91 -5.49 -9.75
C ASN A 189 -7.06 -5.65 -8.48
N ILE A 190 -5.78 -6.03 -8.61
CA ILE A 190 -4.82 -6.09 -7.50
C ILE A 190 -3.77 -5.01 -7.70
N GLY A 191 -3.58 -4.17 -6.68
CA GLY A 191 -2.56 -3.16 -6.58
C GLY A 191 -1.86 -3.21 -5.22
N PHE A 192 -1.23 -2.11 -4.83
CA PHE A 192 -0.62 -2.00 -3.51
C PHE A 192 -0.48 -0.55 -3.03
N SER A 193 -0.40 -0.44 -1.72
CA SER A 193 -0.17 0.76 -0.96
C SER A 193 1.08 0.61 -0.11
N ILE A 194 1.73 1.72 0.19
CA ILE A 194 2.98 1.76 0.94
C ILE A 194 2.81 2.54 2.24
N LEU A 195 3.55 2.11 3.26
CA LEU A 195 3.77 2.90 4.45
C LEU A 195 4.96 3.83 4.21
N LYS A 196 4.72 5.12 4.44
CA LYS A 196 5.68 6.19 4.23
C LYS A 196 5.80 7.05 5.48
N ASN A 197 7.05 7.30 5.88
CA ASN A 197 7.42 8.15 7.02
C ASN A 197 7.43 9.63 6.64
#